data_AF-A0A2S8WBP0-F1
#
_entry.id   AF-A0A2S8WBP0-F1
#
_cell.length_a   1.000
_cell.length_b   1.000
_cell.length_c   1.000
_cell.angle_alpha   90.00
_cell.angle_beta   90.00
_cell.angle_gamma   90.00
#
_symmetry.space_group_name_H-M   'P 1'
#
loop_
_entity.id
_entity.type
_entity.pdbx_description
1 polymer ?
#
loop_
_entity_poly.entity_id
_entity_poly.type
_entity_poly.pdbx_seq_one_letter_code
_entity_poly.pdbx_strand_id
1 'polypeptide(L)'
;MRNRRFGRRTNAFSKKAEHHERHLALTLVYGNYCLVPTPKRPRDAKGKPLRDAAGKPLPWIKRLTPAMEAGIVDTIWEVDHLLDLADAFTAERRRQECAAKKEADARLRALFSKPKADGPIRAPFWVYESTVHHLTKVHTHSSKNCNDGRGKGGKGDTKSGRWLACEDLDRAKVLAEALQPGRSTICHMCLGSYRIRGY
;
A
#
# COMPACT_ATOMS: atom_id res chain seq x y z
N MET A 1 -7.59 5.57 44.17
CA MET A 1 -7.99 5.03 42.84
C MET A 1 -6.78 4.41 42.17
N ARG A 2 -6.74 3.08 42.10
CA ARG A 2 -5.58 2.32 41.59
C ARG A 2 -5.52 2.54 40.08
N ASN A 3 -4.44 3.14 39.59
CA ASN A 3 -4.17 3.36 38.18
C ASN A 3 -4.20 1.99 37.47
N ARG A 4 -5.36 1.63 36.90
CA ARG A 4 -5.55 0.42 36.11
C ARG A 4 -4.73 0.66 34.86
N ARG A 5 -3.49 0.15 34.85
CA ARG A 5 -2.65 0.09 33.66
C ARG A 5 -3.52 -0.51 32.55
N PHE A 6 -3.97 0.33 31.64
CA PHE A 6 -4.65 -0.08 30.43
C PHE A 6 -3.74 -1.10 29.76
N GLY A 7 -4.15 -2.37 29.77
CA GLY A 7 -3.36 -3.44 29.20
C GLY A 7 -3.11 -3.19 27.71
N ARG A 8 -2.14 -3.89 27.13
CA ARG A 8 -1.79 -3.80 25.70
C ARG A 8 -2.97 -4.08 24.73
N ARG A 9 -4.11 -4.56 25.24
CA ARG A 9 -5.37 -4.78 24.51
C ARG A 9 -6.34 -3.59 24.55
N THR A 10 -6.19 -2.67 25.50
CA THR A 10 -7.05 -1.47 25.63
C THR A 10 -6.48 -0.24 24.91
N ASN A 11 -5.20 -0.24 24.56
CA ASN A 11 -4.65 0.69 23.58
C ASN A 11 -4.80 0.08 22.20
N ALA A 12 -5.98 0.20 21.60
CA ALA A 12 -6.21 -0.06 20.18
C ALA A 12 -5.48 0.94 19.26
N PHE A 13 -4.35 1.49 19.71
CA PHE A 13 -3.51 2.40 18.96
C PHE A 13 -2.48 1.59 18.19
N SER A 14 -2.56 1.68 16.88
CA SER A 14 -1.57 1.08 16.00
C SER A 14 -0.18 1.69 16.25
N LYS A 15 0.86 0.87 16.12
CA LYS A 15 2.25 1.24 16.41
C LYS A 15 2.91 2.08 15.31
N LYS A 16 2.25 2.26 14.16
CA LYS A 16 2.81 3.08 13.07
C LYS A 16 2.33 4.52 13.22
N ALA A 17 3.23 5.48 13.02
CA ALA A 17 2.94 6.90 13.06
C ALA A 17 1.74 7.28 12.18
N GLU A 18 1.69 6.72 10.96
CA GLU A 18 0.59 6.90 10.00
C GLU A 18 -0.80 6.63 10.59
N HIS A 19 -0.94 5.57 11.40
CA HIS A 19 -2.23 5.25 12.00
C HIS A 19 -2.56 6.14 13.20
N HIS A 20 -1.53 6.64 13.89
CA HIS A 20 -1.71 7.62 14.96
C HIS A 20 -2.18 8.97 14.40
N GLU A 21 -1.56 9.44 13.32
CA GLU A 21 -1.98 10.65 12.59
C GLU A 21 -3.44 10.55 12.13
N ARG A 22 -3.84 9.41 11.56
CA ARG A 22 -5.24 9.17 11.15
C ARG A 22 -6.21 9.23 12.33
N HIS A 23 -5.83 8.67 13.47
CA HIS A 23 -6.67 8.74 14.67
C HIS A 23 -6.83 10.17 15.19
N LEU A 24 -5.75 10.95 15.20
CA LEU A 24 -5.80 12.36 15.56
C LEU A 24 -6.70 13.14 14.60
N ALA A 25 -6.56 12.91 13.29
CA ALA A 25 -7.40 13.54 12.28
C ALA A 25 -8.89 13.23 12.52
N LEU A 26 -9.25 11.96 12.70
CA LEU A 26 -10.65 11.57 12.98
C LEU A 26 -11.19 12.24 14.25
N THR A 27 -10.39 12.29 15.31
CA THR A 27 -10.79 12.89 16.59
C THR A 27 -11.02 14.40 16.44
N LEU A 28 -10.13 15.09 15.73
CA LEU A 28 -10.23 16.52 15.47
C LEU A 28 -11.43 16.85 14.59
N VAL A 29 -11.68 16.07 13.54
CA VAL A 29 -12.84 16.29 12.67
C VAL A 29 -14.13 16.03 13.44
N TYR A 30 -14.25 14.90 14.15
CA TYR A 30 -15.44 14.60 14.93
C TYR A 30 -15.73 15.68 16.00
N GLY A 31 -14.69 16.13 16.72
CA GLY A 31 -14.84 17.14 17.76
C GLY A 31 -15.23 18.52 17.23
N ASN A 32 -14.77 18.90 16.03
CA ASN A 32 -15.02 20.24 15.48
C ASN A 32 -16.28 20.31 14.61
N TYR A 33 -16.67 19.22 13.95
CA TYR A 33 -17.74 19.21 12.95
C TYR A 33 -19.02 18.50 13.44
N CYS A 34 -18.89 17.43 14.23
CA CYS A 34 -20.04 16.59 14.62
C CYS A 34 -20.50 16.85 16.05
N LEU A 35 -19.57 17.12 16.97
CA LEU A 35 -19.91 17.26 18.38
C LEU A 35 -20.43 18.67 18.68
N VAL A 36 -21.74 18.76 18.96
CA VAL A 36 -22.35 19.98 19.48
C VAL A 36 -21.96 20.17 20.95
N PRO A 37 -21.29 21.27 21.32
CA PRO A 37 -20.93 21.52 22.72
C PRO A 37 -22.18 21.64 23.60
N THR A 38 -22.04 21.23 24.86
CA THR A 38 -23.15 21.38 25.82
C THR A 38 -23.59 22.84 25.94
N PRO A 39 -24.90 23.09 26.08
CA PRO A 39 -25.41 24.44 26.30
C PRO A 39 -24.69 25.08 27.50
N LYS A 40 -24.33 26.35 27.37
CA LYS A 40 -23.61 27.08 28.42
C LYS A 40 -24.45 28.28 28.87
N ARG A 41 -24.56 28.45 30.19
CA ARG A 41 -25.11 29.67 30.76
C ARG A 41 -24.02 30.74 30.88
N PRO A 42 -24.28 32.01 30.50
CA PRO A 42 -23.38 33.11 30.78
C PRO A 42 -23.08 33.23 32.28
N ARG A 43 -21.81 33.41 32.63
CA ARG A 43 -21.33 33.56 34.01
C ARG A 43 -20.50 34.83 34.15
N ASP A 44 -20.51 35.40 35.34
CA ASP A 44 -19.64 36.50 35.71
C ASP A 44 -18.19 36.02 35.93
N ALA A 45 -17.26 36.96 36.17
CA ALA A 45 -15.86 36.67 36.46
C ALA A 45 -15.65 35.82 37.73
N LYS A 46 -16.65 35.75 38.63
CA LYS A 46 -16.64 34.96 39.86
C LYS A 46 -17.34 33.60 39.68
N GLY A 47 -17.72 33.25 38.46
CA GLY A 47 -18.37 31.98 38.10
C GLY A 47 -19.86 31.88 38.48
N LYS A 48 -20.50 32.95 38.95
CA LYS A 48 -21.95 32.96 39.22
C LYS A 48 -22.74 33.21 37.93
N PRO A 49 -23.95 32.65 37.79
CA PRO A 49 -24.82 32.92 36.65
C PRO A 49 -25.11 34.42 36.50
N LEU A 50 -24.97 34.94 35.28
CA LEU A 50 -25.42 36.29 34.97
C LEU A 50 -26.95 36.36 35.12
N ARG A 51 -27.47 37.49 35.59
CA ARG A 51 -28.90 37.68 35.89
C ARG A 51 -29.51 38.76 34.99
N ASP A 52 -30.78 38.62 34.68
CA ASP A 52 -31.57 39.63 33.98
C ASP A 52 -31.94 40.82 34.90
N ALA A 53 -32.62 41.83 34.35
CA ALA A 53 -33.07 43.00 35.10
C ALA A 53 -34.06 42.66 36.24
N ALA A 54 -34.72 41.50 36.18
CA ALA A 54 -35.61 40.99 37.21
C ALA A 54 -34.88 40.12 38.26
N GLY A 55 -33.56 39.98 38.16
CA GLY A 55 -32.73 39.19 39.07
C GLY A 55 -32.77 37.67 38.81
N LYS A 56 -33.42 37.18 37.75
CA LYS A 56 -33.43 35.75 37.38
C LYS A 56 -32.18 35.39 36.58
N PRO A 57 -31.61 34.18 36.74
CA PRO A 57 -30.48 33.76 35.92
C PRO A 57 -30.81 33.71 34.43
N LEU A 58 -29.88 34.17 33.59
CA LEU A 58 -30.03 34.07 32.14
C LEU A 58 -30.23 32.62 31.68
N PRO A 59 -30.97 32.41 30.57
CA PRO A 59 -31.23 31.08 30.04
C PRO A 59 -29.95 30.39 29.54
N TRP A 60 -30.04 29.08 29.33
CA TRP A 60 -28.96 28.31 28.70
C TRP A 60 -28.88 28.66 27.22
N ILE A 61 -27.68 28.98 26.74
CA ILE A 61 -27.44 29.29 25.34
C ILE A 61 -26.98 28.01 24.65
N LYS A 62 -27.71 27.59 23.61
CA LYS A 62 -27.27 26.52 22.71
C LYS A 62 -26.03 26.97 21.95
N ARG A 63 -25.05 26.09 21.83
CA ARG A 63 -23.79 26.39 21.14
C ARG A 63 -23.79 25.73 19.77
N LEU A 64 -23.06 26.35 18.84
CA LEU A 64 -22.78 25.75 17.55
C LEU A 64 -21.50 24.92 17.64
N THR A 65 -21.24 24.09 16.63
CA THR A 65 -19.96 23.37 16.55
C THR A 65 -18.83 24.37 16.26
N PRO A 66 -17.58 24.07 16.65
CA PRO A 66 -16.45 24.95 16.34
C PRO A 66 -16.32 25.30 14.85
N ALA A 67 -16.61 24.34 13.96
CA ALA A 67 -16.58 24.58 12.52
C ALA A 67 -17.68 25.55 12.04
N MET A 68 -18.86 25.52 12.67
CA MET A 68 -19.94 26.47 12.40
C MET A 68 -19.64 27.86 12.99
N GLU A 69 -19.10 27.94 14.21
CA GLU A 69 -18.68 29.21 14.81
C GLU A 69 -17.59 29.90 13.96
N ALA A 70 -16.74 29.11 13.29
CA ALA A 70 -15.72 29.58 12.35
C ALA A 70 -16.23 29.88 10.93
N GLY A 71 -17.51 29.59 10.63
CA GLY A 71 -18.09 29.80 9.30
C GLY A 71 -17.56 28.87 8.20
N ILE A 72 -16.95 27.74 8.57
CA ILE A 72 -16.44 26.73 7.62
C ILE A 72 -17.59 25.90 7.05
N VAL A 73 -18.59 25.62 7.89
CA VAL A 73 -19.80 24.88 7.55
C VAL A 73 -21.01 25.59 8.14
N ASP A 74 -22.14 25.45 7.47
CA ASP A 74 -23.45 26.00 7.89
C ASP A 74 -24.33 24.98 8.60
N THR A 75 -23.92 23.71 8.58
CA THR A 75 -24.68 22.56 9.07
C THR A 75 -23.84 21.66 9.96
N ILE A 76 -24.51 20.94 10.85
CA ILE A 76 -23.87 19.95 11.74
C ILE A 76 -23.57 18.71 10.90
N TRP A 77 -22.35 18.19 11.02
CA TRP A 77 -22.01 16.94 10.37
C TRP A 77 -22.46 15.75 11.21
N GLU A 78 -23.06 14.78 10.54
CA GLU A 78 -23.33 13.47 11.13
C GLU A 78 -22.15 12.52 10.89
N VAL A 79 -22.16 11.39 11.60
CA VAL A 79 -21.11 10.36 11.44
C VAL A 79 -21.04 9.85 10.00
N ASP A 80 -22.18 9.80 9.30
CA ASP A 80 -22.26 9.36 7.90
C ASP A 80 -21.39 10.22 6.97
N HIS A 81 -21.33 11.55 7.20
CA HIS A 81 -20.47 12.44 6.43
C HIS A 81 -18.98 12.09 6.59
N LEU A 82 -18.58 11.65 7.79
CA LEU A 82 -17.20 11.21 8.04
C LEU A 82 -16.90 9.88 7.34
N LEU A 83 -17.86 8.96 7.33
CA LEU A 83 -17.74 7.68 6.66
C LEU A 83 -17.62 7.87 5.15
N ASP A 84 -18.46 8.72 4.57
CA ASP A 84 -18.43 9.05 3.14
C ASP A 84 -17.07 9.63 2.72
N LEU A 85 -16.50 10.53 3.52
CA LEU A 85 -15.16 11.07 3.26
C LEU A 85 -14.06 10.02 3.40
N ALA A 86 -14.14 9.16 4.40
CA ALA A 86 -13.17 8.08 4.59
C ALA A 86 -13.22 7.06 3.43
N ASP A 87 -14.43 6.74 2.96
CA ASP A 87 -14.65 5.83 1.84
C ASP A 87 -14.20 6.45 0.53
N ALA A 88 -14.52 7.74 0.29
CA ALA A 88 -14.05 8.48 -0.88
C ALA A 88 -12.51 8.54 -0.92
N PHE A 89 -11.86 8.85 0.21
CA PHE A 89 -10.41 8.85 0.33
C PHE A 89 -9.82 7.46 0.02
N THR A 90 -10.41 6.40 0.58
CA THR A 90 -9.95 5.02 0.37
C THR A 90 -10.11 4.60 -1.10
N ALA A 91 -11.23 4.96 -1.73
CA ALA A 91 -11.51 4.68 -3.13
C ALA A 91 -10.52 5.40 -4.05
N GLU A 92 -10.19 6.66 -3.76
CA GLU A 92 -9.21 7.44 -4.52
C GLU A 92 -7.80 6.85 -4.39
N ARG A 93 -7.37 6.51 -3.16
CA ARG A 93 -6.09 5.83 -2.92
C ARG A 93 -5.95 4.53 -3.71
N ARG A 94 -6.99 3.69 -3.72
CA ARG A 94 -7.02 2.44 -4.50
C ARG A 94 -6.93 2.70 -6.01
N ARG A 95 -7.58 3.76 -6.51
CA ARG A 95 -7.49 4.16 -7.92
C ARG A 95 -6.06 4.55 -8.29
N GLN A 96 -5.40 5.36 -7.46
CA GLN A 96 -4.01 5.76 -7.65
C GLN A 96 -3.06 4.56 -7.64
N GLU A 97 -3.22 3.64 -6.67
CA GLU A 97 -2.41 2.42 -6.58
C GLU A 97 -2.62 1.50 -7.81
N CYS A 98 -3.85 1.37 -8.29
CA CYS A 98 -4.15 0.59 -9.49
C CYS A 98 -3.53 1.25 -10.74
N ALA A 99 -3.62 2.57 -10.88
CA ALA A 99 -3.01 3.32 -11.97
C ALA A 99 -1.49 3.17 -11.97
N ALA A 100 -0.85 3.38 -10.81
CA ALA A 100 0.59 3.20 -10.65
C ALA A 100 1.04 1.77 -10.98
N LYS A 101 0.27 0.75 -10.57
CA LYS A 101 0.56 -0.64 -10.92
C LYS A 101 0.45 -0.88 -12.43
N LYS A 102 -0.58 -0.36 -13.09
CA LYS A 102 -0.74 -0.46 -14.56
C LYS A 102 0.41 0.23 -15.29
N GLU A 103 0.83 1.40 -14.81
CA GLU A 103 1.96 2.14 -15.37
C GLU A 103 3.27 1.36 -15.22
N ALA A 104 3.52 0.80 -14.03
CA ALA A 104 4.68 -0.05 -13.78
C ALA A 104 4.69 -1.29 -14.69
N ASP A 105 3.54 -1.97 -14.83
CA ASP A 105 3.39 -3.12 -15.74
C ASP A 105 3.62 -2.73 -17.20
N ALA A 106 3.13 -1.57 -17.63
CA ALA A 106 3.33 -1.06 -18.98
C ALA A 106 4.82 -0.73 -19.24
N ARG A 107 5.48 -0.10 -18.27
CA ARG A 107 6.92 0.19 -18.33
C ARG A 107 7.75 -1.09 -18.40
N LEU A 108 7.41 -2.10 -17.61
CA LEU A 108 8.06 -3.41 -17.66
C LEU A 108 7.84 -4.08 -19.03
N ARG A 109 6.62 -4.03 -19.59
CA ARG A 109 6.35 -4.55 -20.94
C ARG A 109 7.13 -3.82 -22.02
N ALA A 110 7.30 -2.51 -21.92
CA ALA A 110 8.09 -1.73 -22.87
C ALA A 110 9.57 -2.10 -22.82
N LEU A 111 10.13 -2.26 -21.61
CA LEU A 111 11.53 -2.68 -21.41
C LEU A 111 11.78 -4.12 -21.88
N PHE A 112 10.79 -5.01 -21.77
CA PHE A 112 10.92 -6.44 -22.08
C PHE A 112 10.02 -6.88 -23.23
N SER A 113 9.75 -5.98 -24.19
CA SER A 113 9.02 -6.33 -25.40
C SER A 113 9.79 -7.44 -26.12
N LYS A 114 9.23 -8.66 -26.15
CA LYS A 114 9.80 -9.76 -26.92
C LYS A 114 9.91 -9.28 -28.38
N PRO A 115 11.09 -9.33 -29.02
CA PRO A 115 11.16 -9.10 -30.45
C PRO A 115 10.24 -10.11 -31.16
N LYS A 116 9.51 -9.65 -32.18
CA LYS A 116 8.75 -10.56 -33.07
C LYS A 116 9.75 -11.58 -33.62
N ALA A 117 9.48 -12.85 -33.37
CA ALA A 117 10.36 -13.94 -33.74
C ALA A 117 10.25 -14.22 -35.24
N ASP A 118 10.98 -13.44 -36.03
CA ASP A 118 11.31 -13.82 -37.41
C ASP A 118 12.63 -14.61 -37.36
N GLY A 119 12.52 -15.88 -36.98
CA GLY A 119 13.63 -16.86 -36.94
C GLY A 119 13.95 -17.42 -35.54
N PRO A 120 14.59 -18.60 -35.44
CA PRO A 120 14.94 -19.21 -34.16
C PRO A 120 16.07 -18.42 -33.51
N ILE A 121 15.71 -17.41 -32.71
CA ILE A 121 16.66 -16.72 -31.83
C ILE A 121 17.14 -17.76 -30.80
N ARG A 122 18.29 -18.37 -31.05
CA ARG A 122 19.04 -19.10 -30.02
C ARG A 122 19.67 -18.07 -29.09
N ALA A 123 18.85 -17.47 -28.23
CA ALA A 123 19.36 -16.58 -27.19
C ALA A 123 20.31 -17.39 -26.30
N PRO A 124 21.57 -16.96 -26.11
CA PRO A 124 22.56 -17.73 -25.38
C PRO A 124 22.19 -17.87 -23.90
N PHE A 125 21.43 -16.92 -23.34
CA PHE A 125 20.97 -16.91 -21.96
C PHE A 125 19.45 -16.72 -21.84
N TRP A 126 18.91 -17.28 -20.77
CA TRP A 126 17.48 -17.26 -20.47
C TRP A 126 17.25 -16.96 -18.99
N VAL A 127 16.26 -16.14 -18.67
CA VAL A 127 15.81 -15.86 -17.31
C VAL A 127 14.44 -16.48 -17.11
N TYR A 128 14.32 -17.39 -16.15
CA TYR A 128 13.03 -17.93 -15.72
C TYR A 128 12.53 -17.15 -14.51
N GLU A 129 11.34 -16.57 -14.61
CA GLU A 129 10.65 -15.92 -13.51
C GLU A 129 9.55 -16.86 -12.99
N SER A 130 9.65 -17.29 -11.74
CA SER A 130 8.58 -18.05 -11.08
C SER A 130 7.62 -17.11 -10.37
N THR A 131 6.34 -17.19 -10.74
CA THR A 131 5.24 -16.51 -10.06
C THR A 131 4.83 -17.21 -8.77
N VAL A 132 5.11 -18.52 -8.64
CA VAL A 132 4.76 -19.35 -7.48
C VAL A 132 5.78 -19.21 -6.35
N HIS A 133 7.06 -19.29 -6.69
CA HIS A 133 8.14 -19.25 -5.68
C HIS A 133 8.68 -17.84 -5.44
N HIS A 134 8.25 -16.86 -6.24
CA HIS A 134 8.82 -15.52 -6.25
C HIS A 134 10.36 -15.61 -6.27
N LEU A 135 10.88 -16.40 -7.22
CA LEU A 135 12.30 -16.55 -7.53
C LEU A 135 12.57 -16.31 -9.03
N THR A 136 13.67 -15.65 -9.37
CA THR A 136 14.23 -15.61 -10.73
C THR A 136 15.48 -16.48 -10.84
N LYS A 137 15.63 -17.18 -11.97
CA LYS A 137 16.78 -18.05 -12.23
C LYS A 137 17.36 -17.86 -13.62
N VAL A 138 18.67 -17.62 -13.70
CA VAL A 138 19.41 -17.44 -14.96
C VAL A 138 19.96 -18.78 -15.46
N HIS A 139 19.78 -19.06 -16.75
CA HIS A 139 20.18 -20.29 -17.44
C HIS A 139 20.93 -19.99 -18.75
N THR A 140 21.72 -20.96 -19.22
CA THR A 140 22.24 -21.00 -20.59
C THR A 140 21.30 -21.76 -21.52
N HIS A 141 21.34 -21.46 -22.82
CA HIS A 141 20.57 -22.19 -23.85
C HIS A 141 20.89 -23.70 -23.85
N SER A 142 22.17 -24.05 -23.64
CA SER A 142 22.68 -25.43 -23.68
C SER A 142 22.22 -26.32 -22.53
N SER A 143 21.46 -25.78 -21.57
CA SER A 143 21.09 -26.54 -20.39
C SER A 143 19.84 -27.39 -20.59
N LYS A 144 19.91 -28.66 -20.14
CA LYS A 144 18.80 -29.63 -20.20
C LYS A 144 17.52 -29.15 -19.49
N ASN A 145 17.66 -28.28 -18.50
CA ASN A 145 16.53 -27.72 -17.76
C ASN A 145 15.90 -26.50 -18.45
N CYS A 146 16.66 -25.76 -19.27
CA CYS A 146 16.17 -24.60 -20.01
C CYS A 146 15.49 -25.02 -21.32
N ASN A 147 16.10 -25.93 -22.09
CA ASN A 147 15.58 -26.38 -23.38
C ASN A 147 15.15 -25.19 -24.27
N ASP A 148 16.05 -24.23 -24.49
CA ASP A 148 15.80 -22.99 -25.22
C ASP A 148 14.56 -22.22 -24.77
N GLY A 149 14.40 -22.04 -23.45
CA GLY A 149 13.26 -21.32 -22.88
C GLY A 149 11.95 -22.12 -22.88
N ARG A 150 11.99 -23.44 -23.14
CA ARG A 150 10.82 -24.32 -23.07
C ARG A 150 10.68 -25.09 -21.74
N GLY A 151 11.71 -25.07 -20.92
CA GLY A 151 11.80 -25.86 -19.70
C GLY A 151 11.93 -27.36 -19.95
N LYS A 152 12.21 -28.13 -18.88
CA LYS A 152 12.39 -29.59 -18.92
C LYS A 152 11.24 -30.36 -19.60
N GLY A 153 10.01 -29.84 -19.52
CA GLY A 153 8.82 -30.44 -20.13
C GLY A 153 8.44 -29.91 -21.51
N GLY A 154 9.22 -29.01 -22.09
CA GLY A 154 8.95 -28.46 -23.43
C GLY A 154 7.75 -27.50 -23.52
N LYS A 155 7.16 -27.11 -22.38
CA LYS A 155 5.88 -26.35 -22.32
C LYS A 155 6.04 -24.83 -22.48
N GLY A 156 7.25 -24.28 -22.38
CA GLY A 156 7.45 -22.83 -22.47
C GLY A 156 6.89 -22.06 -21.28
N ASP A 157 6.28 -20.92 -21.57
CA ASP A 157 5.62 -20.06 -20.59
C ASP A 157 4.37 -20.75 -20.04
N THR A 158 4.22 -20.77 -18.71
CA THR A 158 3.10 -21.40 -18.03
C THR A 158 2.52 -20.47 -16.97
N LYS A 159 1.38 -20.84 -16.35
CA LYS A 159 0.80 -20.06 -15.25
C LYS A 159 1.75 -19.89 -14.06
N SER A 160 2.70 -20.81 -13.88
CA SER A 160 3.66 -20.82 -12.77
C SER A 160 4.96 -20.05 -13.02
N GLY A 161 5.17 -19.57 -14.25
CA GLY A 161 6.35 -18.80 -14.60
C GLY A 161 6.56 -18.62 -16.10
N ARG A 162 7.41 -17.66 -16.44
CA ARG A 162 7.72 -17.27 -17.83
C ARG A 162 9.22 -17.23 -18.09
N TRP A 163 9.59 -17.41 -19.34
CA TRP A 163 10.96 -17.37 -19.85
C TRP A 163 11.20 -16.09 -20.64
N LEU A 164 12.30 -15.41 -20.31
CA LEU A 164 12.75 -14.19 -20.96
C LEU A 164 14.12 -14.45 -21.58
N ALA A 165 14.24 -14.16 -22.88
CA ALA A 165 15.49 -14.32 -23.61
C ALA A 165 16.43 -13.15 -23.32
N CYS A 166 17.73 -13.41 -23.20
CA CYS A 166 18.77 -12.39 -23.05
C CYS A 166 19.98 -12.73 -23.91
N GLU A 167 20.57 -11.69 -24.50
CA GLU A 167 21.76 -11.79 -25.34
C GLU A 167 23.04 -11.96 -24.52
N ASP A 168 23.10 -11.34 -23.34
CA ASP A 168 24.28 -11.32 -22.48
C ASP A 168 23.99 -11.85 -21.08
N LEU A 169 24.99 -12.48 -20.47
CA LEU A 169 24.90 -12.98 -19.10
C LEU A 169 24.66 -11.85 -18.09
N ASP A 170 25.35 -10.72 -18.26
CA ASP A 170 25.22 -9.60 -17.32
C ASP A 170 23.87 -8.89 -17.47
N ARG A 171 23.35 -8.77 -18.70
CA ARG A 171 21.97 -8.34 -18.93
C ARG A 171 20.96 -9.30 -18.29
N ALA A 172 21.20 -10.61 -18.37
CA ALA A 172 20.33 -11.60 -17.72
C ALA A 172 20.34 -11.51 -16.19
N LYS A 173 21.48 -11.19 -15.57
CA LYS A 173 21.57 -10.95 -14.11
C LYS A 173 20.84 -9.67 -13.71
N VAL A 174 21.06 -8.57 -14.43
CA VAL A 174 20.36 -7.30 -14.18
C VAL A 174 18.85 -7.49 -14.34
N LEU A 175 18.42 -8.24 -15.36
CA LEU A 175 17.02 -8.59 -15.55
C LEU A 175 16.45 -9.40 -14.39
N ALA A 176 17.16 -10.44 -13.96
CA ALA A 176 16.72 -11.29 -12.86
C ALA A 176 16.54 -10.50 -11.56
N GLU A 177 17.47 -9.57 -11.27
CA GLU A 177 17.40 -8.68 -10.10
C GLU A 177 16.29 -7.62 -10.23
N ALA A 178 16.09 -7.06 -11.43
CA ALA A 178 15.04 -6.08 -11.67
C ALA A 178 13.62 -6.68 -11.51
N LEU A 179 13.45 -7.95 -11.92
CA LEU A 179 12.18 -8.66 -11.77
C LEU A 179 11.93 -9.02 -10.30
N GLN A 180 12.96 -9.50 -9.59
CA GLN A 180 12.83 -9.95 -8.21
C GLN A 180 14.07 -9.60 -7.38
N PRO A 181 14.08 -8.40 -6.78
CA PRO A 181 15.20 -7.92 -5.99
C PRO A 181 15.52 -8.84 -4.80
N GLY A 182 16.79 -9.21 -4.63
CA GLY A 182 17.26 -10.08 -3.55
C GLY A 182 16.84 -11.54 -3.65
N ARG A 183 16.15 -11.95 -4.73
CA ARG A 183 15.75 -13.34 -5.01
C ARG A 183 16.12 -13.77 -6.43
N SER A 184 17.19 -13.18 -6.97
CA SER A 184 17.80 -13.62 -8.22
C SER A 184 18.86 -14.68 -7.94
N THR A 185 18.81 -15.79 -8.69
CA THR A 185 19.81 -16.86 -8.60
C THR A 185 20.34 -17.25 -9.97
N ILE A 186 21.57 -17.73 -10.01
CA ILE A 186 22.16 -18.28 -11.22
C ILE A 186 22.05 -19.81 -11.15
N CYS A 187 21.70 -20.47 -12.25
CA CYS A 187 21.64 -21.93 -12.24
C CYS A 187 23.04 -22.53 -12.14
N HIS A 188 23.36 -23.11 -10.98
CA HIS A 188 24.64 -23.77 -10.75
C HIS A 188 24.93 -24.96 -11.67
N MET A 189 23.90 -25.58 -12.26
CA MET A 189 24.08 -26.63 -13.27
C MET A 189 24.49 -26.10 -14.65
N CYS A 190 24.20 -24.83 -14.94
CA CYS A 190 24.39 -24.23 -16.28
C CYS A 190 25.58 -23.28 -16.32
N LEU A 191 25.76 -22.53 -15.23
CA LEU A 191 26.69 -21.41 -15.11
C LEU A 191 27.59 -21.55 -13.87
N GLY A 192 27.34 -22.53 -13.01
CA GLY A 192 28.21 -22.89 -11.91
C GLY A 192 29.19 -24.01 -12.29
N SER A 193 30.27 -24.13 -11.55
CA SER A 193 31.29 -25.17 -11.67
C SER A 193 30.81 -26.55 -11.19
N TYR A 194 29.58 -26.96 -11.54
CA TYR A 194 29.08 -28.29 -11.20
C TYR A 194 29.69 -29.33 -12.15
N ARG A 195 30.92 -29.76 -11.88
CA ARG A 195 31.51 -30.97 -12.48
C ARG A 195 30.83 -32.18 -11.87
N ILE A 196 30.05 -32.89 -12.67
CA ILE A 196 29.62 -34.25 -12.33
C ILE A 196 30.91 -35.07 -12.24
N ARG A 197 31.27 -35.57 -11.05
CA ARG A 197 32.24 -36.67 -10.96
C ARG A 197 31.62 -37.82 -11.75
N GLY A 198 32.26 -38.18 -12.86
CA GLY A 198 31.81 -39.26 -13.75
C GLY A 198 31.52 -40.53 -12.95
N TYR A 199 30.56 -41.30 -13.45
CA TYR A 199 30.39 -42.70 -13.04
C TYR A 199 31.68 -43.48 -13.22
#